data_AF-A0A9E3DB92-F1
#
_entry.id   AF-A0A9E3DB92-F1
#
_cell.length_a   1.000
_cell.length_b   1.000
_cell.length_c   1.000
_cell.angle_alpha   90.00
_cell.angle_beta   90.00
_cell.angle_gamma   90.00
#
_symmetry.space_group_name_H-M   'P 1'
#
loop_
_entity.id
_entity.type
_entity.pdbx_description
1 polymer ?
#
loop_
_entity_poly.entity_id
_entity_poly.type
_entity_poly.pdbx_seq_one_letter_code
_entity_poly.pdbx_strand_id
1 'polypeptide(L)'
;MKRGFARPTPEKPPVIKPENIVLPTPLSIPPPEGKPWWLIVVGVVVVGLLIGMVAMTFASGSHVFGGAGSIFPIFMIGGVAMMMFGGRFGGQQQMSRPKLDSMRAQFMLMLDMLRDTAHESADSMDANYRWFHPAPTTLAAAVGSSRMWERKPDGKDLNFGVVRVGVGMTRVEVTWGEPQNMPTDIELEPVTGKALQEFGRYQSVVYNLPKMISVLVEPWYS
;
A
#
# COMPACT_ATOMS: atom_id res chain seq x y z
N MET A 1 45.12 43.01 -17.79
CA MET A 1 46.02 41.85 -17.57
C MET A 1 45.20 40.57 -17.65
N LYS A 2 45.64 39.55 -18.40
CA LYS A 2 44.97 38.23 -18.44
C LYS A 2 45.37 37.46 -17.17
N ARG A 3 44.41 36.91 -16.43
CA ARG A 3 44.66 36.04 -15.28
C ARG A 3 44.48 34.59 -15.74
N GLY A 4 45.50 33.75 -15.52
CA GLY A 4 45.35 32.30 -15.71
C GLY A 4 44.47 31.71 -14.62
N PHE A 5 43.70 30.67 -14.95
CA PHE A 5 42.91 29.93 -13.98
C PHE A 5 43.49 28.52 -13.84
N ALA A 6 44.14 28.26 -12.71
CA ALA A 6 44.57 26.93 -12.34
C ALA A 6 43.37 26.15 -11.81
N ARG A 7 43.02 25.06 -12.49
CA ARG A 7 41.82 24.28 -12.19
C ARG A 7 42.07 23.45 -10.91
N PRO A 8 41.35 23.70 -9.81
CA PRO A 8 41.56 22.97 -8.57
C PRO A 8 40.94 21.57 -8.64
N THR A 9 41.24 20.73 -7.65
CA THR A 9 40.58 19.43 -7.50
C THR A 9 39.09 19.67 -7.18
N PRO A 10 38.16 19.07 -7.94
CA PRO A 10 36.73 19.21 -7.68
C PRO A 10 36.36 18.67 -6.30
N GLU A 11 35.38 19.31 -5.67
CA GLU A 11 34.78 18.80 -4.44
C GLU A 11 33.95 17.54 -4.73
N LYS A 12 33.86 16.65 -3.74
CA LYS A 12 33.13 15.40 -3.90
C LYS A 12 31.62 15.71 -3.98
N PRO A 13 30.92 15.25 -5.04
CA PRO A 13 29.49 15.49 -5.17
C PRO A 13 28.70 14.72 -4.10
N PRO A 14 27.49 15.19 -3.76
CA PRO A 14 26.52 14.39 -3.01
C PRO A 14 26.30 13.05 -3.71
N VAL A 15 26.19 11.96 -2.96
CA VAL A 15 25.99 10.62 -3.54
C VAL A 15 24.51 10.29 -3.49
N ILE A 16 23.97 9.77 -4.60
CA ILE A 16 22.61 9.21 -4.64
C ILE A 16 22.61 7.95 -3.79
N LYS A 17 21.63 7.84 -2.90
CA LYS A 17 21.43 6.64 -2.07
C LYS A 17 20.26 5.85 -2.66
N PRO A 18 20.52 4.92 -3.59
CA PRO A 18 19.47 4.07 -4.11
C PRO A 18 19.02 3.12 -3.00
N GLU A 19 17.74 3.17 -2.66
CA GLU A 19 17.12 2.27 -1.69
C GLU A 19 16.37 1.17 -2.44
N ASN A 20 16.34 -0.03 -1.86
CA ASN A 20 15.54 -1.13 -2.37
C ASN A 20 14.28 -1.23 -1.51
N ILE A 21 13.15 -0.76 -2.06
CA ILE A 21 11.88 -0.75 -1.35
C ILE A 21 11.09 -1.98 -1.78
N VAL A 22 10.96 -2.95 -0.86
CA VAL A 22 10.10 -4.12 -1.04
C VAL A 22 8.68 -3.74 -0.69
N LEU A 23 7.77 -3.84 -1.67
CA LEU A 23 6.38 -3.49 -1.46
C LEU A 23 5.69 -4.52 -0.56
N PRO A 24 4.92 -4.08 0.44
CA PRO A 24 4.20 -4.99 1.31
C PRO A 24 3.02 -5.63 0.59
N THR A 25 2.70 -6.86 0.97
CA THR A 25 1.49 -7.54 0.49
C THR A 25 0.26 -6.90 1.13
N PRO A 26 -0.73 -6.45 0.35
CA PRO A 26 -1.98 -5.92 0.90
C PRO A 26 -2.77 -7.02 1.60
N LEU A 27 -3.75 -6.64 2.42
CA LEU A 27 -4.55 -7.60 3.16
C LEU A 27 -5.44 -8.43 2.24
N SER A 28 -5.61 -9.70 2.60
CA SER A 28 -6.64 -10.57 2.02
C SER A 28 -7.82 -10.73 2.97
N ILE A 29 -9.03 -10.62 2.43
CA ILE A 29 -10.28 -10.92 3.12
C ILE A 29 -10.89 -12.16 2.44
N PRO A 30 -11.18 -13.23 3.20
CA PRO A 30 -11.87 -14.38 2.64
C PRO A 30 -13.25 -13.95 2.13
N PRO A 31 -13.71 -14.45 0.96
CA PRO A 31 -15.03 -14.14 0.44
C PRO A 31 -16.10 -14.42 1.50
N PRO A 32 -17.11 -13.54 1.66
CA PRO A 32 -18.17 -13.79 2.61
C PRO A 32 -18.91 -15.06 2.18
N GLU A 33 -18.73 -16.16 2.94
CA GLU A 33 -19.53 -17.36 2.75
C GLU A 33 -20.99 -16.98 3.00
N GLY A 34 -21.81 -17.09 1.96
CA GLY A 34 -23.24 -16.82 2.04
C GLY A 34 -23.85 -17.71 3.12
N LYS A 35 -24.52 -17.08 4.10
CA LYS A 35 -25.18 -17.83 5.15
C LYS A 35 -26.18 -18.79 4.51
N PRO A 36 -26.10 -20.11 4.73
CA PRO A 36 -26.92 -21.04 3.98
C PRO A 36 -28.40 -20.76 4.20
N TRP A 37 -29.15 -20.52 3.14
CA TRP A 37 -30.59 -20.24 3.21
C TRP A 37 -31.38 -21.39 3.87
N TRP A 38 -30.87 -22.62 3.75
CA TRP A 38 -31.46 -23.80 4.40
C TRP A 38 -31.47 -23.71 5.92
N LEU A 39 -30.56 -22.96 6.56
CA LEU A 39 -30.59 -22.73 8.01
C LEU A 39 -31.83 -21.93 8.42
N ILE A 40 -32.29 -21.00 7.58
CA ILE A 40 -33.52 -20.25 7.82
C ILE A 40 -34.73 -21.17 7.67
N VAL A 41 -34.73 -22.02 6.64
CA VAL A 41 -35.81 -22.99 6.40
C VAL A 41 -35.93 -24.00 7.54
N VAL A 42 -34.81 -24.60 7.96
CA VAL A 42 -34.79 -25.50 9.13
C VAL A 42 -35.29 -24.78 10.37
N GLY A 43 -34.87 -23.53 10.60
CA GLY A 43 -35.37 -22.72 11.71
C GLY A 43 -36.89 -22.53 11.68
N VAL A 44 -37.45 -22.16 10.53
CA VAL A 44 -38.91 -21.96 10.37
C VAL A 44 -39.68 -23.27 10.53
N VAL A 45 -39.19 -24.38 9.94
CA VAL A 45 -39.82 -25.70 10.07
C VAL A 45 -39.83 -26.17 11.52
N VAL A 46 -38.71 -26.03 12.24
CA VAL A 46 -38.61 -26.43 13.64
C VAL A 46 -39.55 -25.59 14.51
N VAL A 47 -39.60 -24.26 14.30
CA VAL A 47 -40.56 -23.38 15.00
C VAL A 47 -42.02 -23.75 14.67
N GLY A 48 -42.32 -24.06 13.41
CA GLY A 48 -43.65 -24.50 12.99
C GLY A 48 -44.07 -25.84 13.63
N LEU A 49 -43.16 -26.81 13.69
CA LEU A 49 -43.39 -28.10 14.36
C LEU A 49 -43.64 -27.91 15.86
N LEU A 50 -42.89 -27.00 16.51
CA LEU A 50 -43.07 -26.69 17.92
C LEU A 50 -44.45 -26.05 18.18
N ILE A 51 -44.86 -25.08 17.36
CA ILE A 51 -46.20 -24.48 17.45
C ILE A 51 -47.28 -25.54 17.21
N GLY A 52 -47.10 -26.41 16.23
CA GLY A 52 -48.01 -27.51 15.92
C GLY A 52 -48.14 -28.50 17.09
N MET A 53 -47.04 -28.88 17.72
CA MET A 53 -47.05 -29.73 18.91
C MET A 53 -47.79 -29.08 20.07
N VAL A 54 -47.53 -27.80 20.36
CA VAL A 54 -48.23 -27.04 21.41
C VAL A 54 -49.73 -26.99 21.12
N ALA A 55 -50.12 -26.62 19.89
CA ALA A 55 -51.53 -26.55 19.49
C ALA A 55 -52.24 -27.90 19.61
N MET A 56 -51.60 -29.01 19.19
CA MET A 56 -52.16 -30.36 19.33
C MET A 56 -52.34 -30.77 20.80
N THR A 57 -51.41 -30.42 21.69
CA THR A 57 -51.57 -30.73 23.12
C THR A 57 -52.68 -29.93 23.79
N PHE A 58 -52.89 -28.66 23.40
CA PHE A 58 -54.04 -27.89 23.86
C PHE A 58 -55.37 -28.41 23.28
N ALA A 59 -55.39 -28.80 22.00
CA ALA A 59 -56.60 -29.28 21.33
C ALA A 59 -57.03 -30.70 21.75
N SER A 60 -56.08 -31.59 22.06
CA SER A 60 -56.36 -32.98 22.45
C SER A 60 -56.73 -33.15 23.93
N GLY A 61 -56.70 -32.07 24.73
CA GLY A 61 -56.97 -32.12 26.17
C GLY A 61 -55.99 -33.00 26.95
N SER A 62 -54.89 -33.44 26.31
CA SER A 62 -53.97 -34.41 26.87
C SER A 62 -53.02 -33.75 27.87
N HIS A 63 -53.01 -34.26 29.11
CA HIS A 63 -52.12 -33.79 30.18
C HIS A 63 -50.66 -34.27 30.01
N VAL A 64 -50.18 -34.42 28.76
CA VAL A 64 -48.79 -34.82 28.46
C VAL A 64 -47.78 -33.78 28.98
N PHE A 65 -48.28 -32.56 29.25
CA PHE A 65 -47.57 -31.47 29.90
C PHE A 65 -47.66 -31.47 31.44
N GLY A 66 -48.11 -32.56 32.07
CA GLY A 66 -48.02 -32.75 33.51
C GLY A 66 -46.59 -33.12 33.94
N GLY A 67 -45.86 -32.18 34.53
CA GLY A 67 -44.52 -32.44 35.09
C GLY A 67 -43.38 -32.40 34.04
N ALA A 68 -42.52 -33.43 34.02
CA ALA A 68 -41.28 -33.45 33.22
C ALA A 68 -41.46 -33.27 31.69
N GLY A 69 -42.67 -33.51 31.16
CA GLY A 69 -43.03 -33.30 29.75
C GLY A 69 -43.16 -31.83 29.34
N SER A 70 -43.35 -30.89 30.28
CA SER A 70 -43.47 -29.45 29.98
C SER A 70 -42.14 -28.74 29.76
N ILE A 71 -41.07 -29.38 30.23
CA ILE A 71 -39.71 -28.86 30.20
C ILE A 71 -39.04 -29.16 28.84
N PHE A 72 -39.41 -30.27 28.18
CA PHE A 72 -38.83 -30.70 26.91
C PHE A 72 -38.96 -29.67 25.77
N PRO A 73 -40.11 -29.01 25.54
CA PRO A 73 -40.24 -28.00 24.49
C PRO A 73 -39.42 -26.73 24.78
N ILE A 74 -39.27 -26.36 26.06
CA ILE A 74 -38.47 -25.20 26.48
C ILE A 74 -36.98 -25.47 26.23
N PHE A 75 -36.49 -26.66 26.56
CA PHE A 75 -35.12 -27.05 26.23
C PHE A 75 -34.88 -27.21 24.73
N MET A 76 -35.87 -27.70 23.97
CA MET A 76 -35.80 -27.77 22.51
C MET A 76 -35.73 -26.37 21.87
N ILE A 77 -36.61 -25.45 22.27
CA ILE A 77 -36.58 -24.05 21.81
C ILE A 77 -35.26 -23.39 22.21
N GLY A 78 -34.81 -23.58 23.45
CA GLY A 78 -33.54 -23.06 23.95
C GLY A 78 -32.34 -23.64 23.20
N GLY A 79 -32.35 -24.93 22.87
CA GLY A 79 -31.31 -25.60 22.10
C GLY A 79 -31.25 -25.13 20.65
N VAL A 80 -32.39 -24.94 19.99
CA VAL A 80 -32.49 -24.42 18.62
C VAL A 80 -32.09 -22.94 18.57
N ALA A 81 -32.52 -22.15 19.55
CA ALA A 81 -32.08 -20.77 19.71
C ALA A 81 -30.56 -20.71 19.95
N MET A 82 -30.01 -21.55 20.83
CA MET A 82 -28.56 -21.64 21.05
C MET A 82 -27.82 -22.18 19.82
N MET A 83 -28.41 -23.00 18.97
CA MET A 83 -27.78 -23.46 17.73
C MET A 83 -27.79 -22.36 16.65
N MET A 84 -28.91 -21.64 16.50
CA MET A 84 -29.07 -20.56 15.51
C MET A 84 -28.33 -19.27 15.92
N PHE A 85 -28.34 -18.94 17.20
CA PHE A 85 -27.69 -17.75 17.76
C PHE A 85 -26.29 -18.04 18.34
N GLY A 86 -25.98 -19.28 18.73
CA GLY A 86 -24.64 -19.68 19.18
C GLY A 86 -23.62 -19.82 18.07
N GLY A 87 -24.05 -19.84 16.79
CA GLY A 87 -23.18 -19.56 15.64
C GLY A 87 -22.58 -18.14 15.66
N ARG A 88 -23.03 -17.27 16.58
CA ARG A 88 -22.37 -15.99 16.90
C ARG A 88 -21.08 -16.17 17.72
N PHE A 89 -20.92 -17.32 18.39
CA PHE A 89 -19.79 -17.64 19.26
C PHE A 89 -18.86 -18.72 18.72
N GLY A 90 -19.31 -19.57 17.79
CA GLY A 90 -18.51 -20.63 17.20
C GLY A 90 -18.58 -20.65 15.67
N GLY A 91 -17.47 -20.29 15.01
CA GLY A 91 -17.16 -20.87 13.69
C GLY A 91 -17.39 -20.02 12.44
N GLN A 92 -17.56 -18.70 12.53
CA GLN A 92 -17.38 -17.87 11.34
C GLN A 92 -16.06 -17.12 11.44
N GLN A 93 -15.10 -17.58 10.64
CA GLN A 93 -13.82 -16.98 10.28
C GLN A 93 -13.95 -15.59 9.63
N GLN A 94 -15.03 -14.85 9.91
CA GLN A 94 -15.14 -13.45 9.56
C GLN A 94 -14.31 -12.66 10.58
N MET A 95 -13.25 -12.01 10.11
CA MET A 95 -12.48 -11.10 10.94
C MET A 95 -13.42 -10.04 11.55
N SER A 96 -13.36 -9.86 12.87
CA SER A 96 -14.16 -8.84 13.53
C SER A 96 -13.78 -7.45 12.98
N ARG A 97 -14.77 -6.56 12.83
CA ARG A 97 -14.55 -5.20 12.30
C ARG A 97 -13.39 -4.47 13.00
N PRO A 98 -13.27 -4.47 14.34
CA PRO A 98 -12.15 -3.80 15.02
C PRO A 98 -10.78 -4.38 14.68
N LYS A 99 -10.70 -5.69 14.41
CA LYS A 99 -9.46 -6.35 13.99
C LYS A 99 -9.09 -5.99 12.56
N LEU A 100 -10.06 -5.88 11.65
CA LEU A 100 -9.81 -5.40 10.29
C LEU A 100 -9.27 -3.97 10.30
N ASP A 101 -9.89 -3.09 11.10
CA ASP A 101 -9.49 -1.69 11.17
C ASP A 101 -8.09 -1.51 11.78
N SER A 102 -7.73 -2.32 12.79
CA SER A 102 -6.37 -2.29 13.35
C SER A 102 -5.30 -2.72 12.35
N MET A 103 -5.56 -3.74 11.53
CA MET A 103 -4.61 -4.16 10.50
C MET A 103 -4.52 -3.17 9.35
N ARG A 104 -5.63 -2.52 8.95
CA ARG A 104 -5.59 -1.40 7.99
C ARG A 104 -4.70 -0.28 8.51
N ALA A 105 -4.83 0.09 9.78
CA ALA A 105 -3.98 1.11 10.40
C ALA A 105 -2.49 0.72 10.37
N GLN A 106 -2.17 -0.53 10.72
CA GLN A 106 -0.79 -1.04 10.64
C GLN A 106 -0.23 -1.01 9.22
N PHE A 107 -1.04 -1.37 8.22
CA PHE A 107 -0.63 -1.30 6.82
C PHE A 107 -0.35 0.13 6.36
N MET A 108 -1.19 1.09 6.74
CA MET A 108 -0.98 2.51 6.42
C MET A 108 0.29 3.06 7.08
N LEU A 109 0.53 2.72 8.35
CA LEU A 109 1.76 3.10 9.05
C LEU A 109 3.02 2.57 8.35
N MET A 110 2.96 1.34 7.83
CA MET A 110 4.05 0.78 7.05
C MET A 110 4.26 1.52 5.71
N LEU A 111 3.18 1.87 5.00
CA LEU A 111 3.29 2.70 3.80
C LEU A 111 3.85 4.09 4.08
N ASP A 112 3.54 4.67 5.24
CA ASP A 112 4.09 5.96 5.65
C ASP A 112 5.61 5.87 5.89
N MET A 113 6.08 4.82 6.58
CA MET A 113 7.53 4.59 6.75
C MET A 113 8.25 4.40 5.42
N LEU A 114 7.65 3.64 4.49
CA LEU A 114 8.22 3.46 3.15
C LEU A 114 8.21 4.74 2.33
N ARG A 115 7.25 5.64 2.58
CA ARG A 115 7.19 6.96 1.94
C ARG A 115 8.37 7.81 2.36
N ASP A 116 8.71 7.82 3.65
CA ASP A 116 9.86 8.57 4.15
C ASP A 116 11.16 8.07 3.51
N THR A 117 11.35 6.75 3.41
CA THR A 117 12.51 6.17 2.70
C THR A 117 12.55 6.56 1.22
N ALA A 118 11.41 6.55 0.52
CA ALA A 118 11.33 6.98 -0.87
C ALA A 118 11.68 8.48 -1.03
N HIS A 119 11.21 9.32 -0.09
CA HIS A 119 11.51 10.74 -0.06
C HIS A 119 12.99 11.00 0.22
N GLU A 120 13.63 10.28 1.15
CA GLU A 120 15.08 10.42 1.39
C GLU A 120 15.91 10.07 0.16
N SER A 121 15.51 9.03 -0.58
CA SER A 121 16.15 8.68 -1.85
C SER A 121 15.95 9.78 -2.89
N ALA A 122 14.73 10.29 -3.03
CA ALA A 122 14.40 11.41 -3.92
C ALA A 122 15.19 12.69 -3.59
N ASP A 123 15.34 13.03 -2.31
CA ASP A 123 16.14 14.18 -1.86
C ASP A 123 17.63 13.99 -2.16
N SER A 124 18.14 12.75 -2.02
CA SER A 124 19.53 12.44 -2.40
C SER A 124 19.77 12.61 -3.90
N MET A 125 18.79 12.25 -4.74
CA MET A 125 18.82 12.52 -6.18
C MET A 125 18.75 14.02 -6.45
N ASP A 126 17.87 14.74 -5.77
CA ASP A 126 17.71 16.19 -5.91
C ASP A 126 19.01 16.95 -5.63
N ALA A 127 19.66 16.61 -4.52
CA ALA A 127 20.95 17.17 -4.13
C ALA A 127 22.04 16.87 -5.16
N ASN A 128 22.14 15.62 -5.64
CA ASN A 128 23.12 15.23 -6.66
C ASN A 128 22.90 15.95 -8.00
N TYR A 129 21.66 15.97 -8.49
CA TYR A 129 21.34 16.56 -9.78
C TYR A 129 21.50 18.09 -9.74
N ARG A 130 21.07 18.76 -8.66
CA ARG A 130 21.30 20.21 -8.50
C ARG A 130 22.76 20.57 -8.29
N TRP A 131 23.54 19.69 -7.66
CA TRP A 131 24.98 19.88 -7.55
C TRP A 131 25.61 19.98 -8.93
N PHE A 132 25.27 19.05 -9.82
CA PHE A 132 25.83 18.96 -11.17
C PHE A 132 25.19 19.92 -12.19
N HIS A 133 23.92 20.25 -11.99
CA HIS A 133 23.09 21.04 -12.88
C HIS A 133 22.36 22.14 -12.09
N PRO A 134 23.11 23.12 -11.55
CA PRO A 134 22.54 24.19 -10.72
C PRO A 134 21.58 25.08 -11.54
N ALA A 135 20.83 25.94 -10.84
CA ALA A 135 19.93 26.87 -11.51
C ALA A 135 20.73 27.84 -12.39
N PRO A 136 20.25 28.21 -13.59
CA PRO A 136 20.97 29.14 -14.46
C PRO A 136 21.30 30.47 -13.79
N THR A 137 20.42 30.94 -12.89
CA THR A 137 20.59 32.17 -12.11
C THR A 137 21.76 32.13 -11.12
N THR A 138 22.23 30.94 -10.71
CA THR A 138 23.35 30.81 -9.76
C THR A 138 24.70 30.59 -10.45
N LEU A 139 24.75 30.44 -11.78
CA LEU A 139 25.98 30.13 -12.51
C LEU A 139 27.03 31.25 -12.41
N ALA A 140 26.59 32.52 -12.28
CA ALA A 140 27.50 33.65 -12.11
C ALA A 140 28.38 33.51 -10.85
N ALA A 141 27.86 32.91 -9.78
CA ALA A 141 28.60 32.66 -8.55
C ALA A 141 29.70 31.59 -8.70
N ALA A 142 29.61 30.72 -9.71
CA ALA A 142 30.62 29.71 -9.98
C ALA A 142 31.89 30.31 -10.62
N VAL A 143 31.81 31.49 -11.22
CA VAL A 143 32.94 32.13 -11.92
C VAL A 143 34.03 32.49 -10.91
N GLY A 144 35.26 31.98 -11.15
CA GLY A 144 36.40 32.17 -10.26
C GLY A 144 36.41 31.29 -9.00
N SER A 145 35.33 30.53 -8.75
CA SER A 145 35.30 29.50 -7.69
C SER A 145 36.06 28.24 -8.10
N SER A 146 36.25 27.32 -7.16
CA SER A 146 36.81 25.99 -7.45
C SER A 146 35.96 25.15 -8.40
N ARG A 147 34.67 25.49 -8.51
CA ARG A 147 33.71 24.80 -9.38
C ARG A 147 33.72 25.31 -10.82
N MET A 148 34.46 26.38 -11.10
CA MET A 148 34.64 26.86 -12.47
C MET A 148 35.41 25.81 -13.28
N TRP A 149 34.79 25.33 -14.36
CA TRP A 149 35.36 24.32 -15.26
C TRP A 149 35.75 23.00 -14.56
N GLU A 150 35.01 22.57 -13.54
CA GLU A 150 35.28 21.33 -12.79
C GLU A 150 35.20 20.05 -13.66
N ARG A 151 34.38 20.08 -14.72
CA ARG A 151 34.11 18.96 -15.64
C ARG A 151 35.25 18.68 -16.61
N LYS A 152 35.51 17.40 -16.90
CA LYS A 152 36.60 16.97 -17.79
C LYS A 152 36.14 15.92 -18.82
N PRO A 153 36.64 15.98 -20.07
CA PRO A 153 36.42 14.96 -21.09
C PRO A 153 37.38 13.77 -20.92
N ASP A 154 37.48 13.20 -19.72
CA ASP A 154 38.43 12.13 -19.41
C ASP A 154 37.81 10.72 -19.43
N GLY A 155 36.53 10.62 -19.82
CA GLY A 155 35.76 9.39 -19.84
C GLY A 155 35.29 8.91 -18.46
N LYS A 156 35.68 9.56 -17.36
CA LYS A 156 35.24 9.22 -16.00
C LYS A 156 34.05 10.06 -15.57
N ASP A 157 33.96 11.30 -16.07
CA ASP A 157 32.87 12.20 -15.76
C ASP A 157 31.65 11.96 -16.67
N LEU A 158 30.67 11.21 -16.16
CA LEU A 158 29.43 10.91 -16.87
C LEU A 158 28.55 12.13 -17.18
N ASN A 159 28.81 13.26 -16.52
CA ASN A 159 28.04 14.49 -16.74
C ASN A 159 28.78 15.50 -17.65
N PHE A 160 29.95 15.13 -18.20
CA PHE A 160 30.60 15.97 -19.19
C PHE A 160 29.73 16.09 -20.44
N GLY A 161 29.53 17.31 -20.95
CA GLY A 161 28.65 17.55 -22.09
C GLY A 161 27.16 17.34 -21.80
N VAL A 162 26.75 17.29 -20.53
CA VAL A 162 25.34 17.24 -20.14
C VAL A 162 24.88 18.63 -19.70
N VAL A 163 23.84 19.15 -20.36
CA VAL A 163 23.37 20.54 -20.17
C VAL A 163 21.96 20.54 -19.60
N ARG A 164 21.73 21.37 -18.58
CA ARG A 164 20.39 21.62 -18.03
C ARG A 164 19.58 22.48 -18.98
N VAL A 165 18.36 22.06 -19.28
CA VAL A 165 17.40 22.83 -20.09
C VAL A 165 16.19 23.31 -19.30
N GLY A 166 15.88 22.70 -18.16
CA GLY A 166 14.72 23.08 -17.38
C GLY A 166 14.56 22.29 -16.09
N VAL A 167 13.32 22.25 -15.60
CA VAL A 167 12.88 21.39 -14.50
C VAL A 167 11.71 20.54 -14.96
N GLY A 168 11.53 19.37 -14.37
CA GLY A 168 10.45 18.49 -14.73
C GLY A 168 10.35 17.29 -13.81
N MET A 169 9.74 16.24 -14.33
CA MET A 169 9.53 14.98 -13.62
C MET A 169 10.56 13.94 -14.10
N THR A 170 11.10 13.18 -13.16
CA THR A 170 11.99 12.04 -13.42
C THR A 170 11.62 10.89 -12.49
N ARG A 171 11.77 9.65 -12.98
CA ARG A 171 11.54 8.46 -12.17
C ARG A 171 12.56 8.39 -11.03
N VAL A 172 12.12 8.00 -9.83
CA VAL A 172 13.05 7.79 -8.70
C VAL A 172 13.99 6.62 -9.00
N GLU A 173 15.27 6.74 -8.65
CA GLU A 173 16.28 5.68 -8.69
C GLU A 173 16.13 4.71 -7.49
N VAL A 174 14.91 4.22 -7.29
CA VAL A 174 14.56 3.19 -6.30
C VAL A 174 14.24 1.90 -7.06
N THR A 175 14.77 0.78 -6.56
CA THR A 175 14.36 -0.54 -7.04
C THR A 175 13.07 -0.91 -6.31
N TRP A 176 11.98 -1.06 -7.04
CA TRP A 176 10.70 -1.51 -6.50
C TRP A 176 10.63 -3.03 -6.53
N GLY A 177 10.71 -3.67 -5.38
CA GLY A 177 10.48 -5.11 -5.26
C GLY A 177 8.98 -5.42 -5.30
N GLU A 178 8.57 -6.32 -6.18
CA GLU A 178 7.18 -6.79 -6.23
C GLU A 178 6.83 -7.62 -4.97
N PRO A 179 5.59 -7.51 -4.44
CA PRO A 179 5.14 -8.35 -3.35
C PRO A 179 5.10 -9.82 -3.78
N GLN A 180 5.67 -10.72 -2.98
CA GLN A 180 5.77 -12.15 -3.35
C GLN A 180 4.42 -12.88 -3.42
N ASN A 181 3.43 -12.46 -2.61
CA ASN A 181 2.14 -13.14 -2.47
C ASN A 181 0.98 -12.12 -2.58
N MET A 182 0.74 -11.62 -3.79
CA MET A 182 -0.36 -10.69 -4.02
C MET A 182 -1.71 -11.44 -3.96
N PRO A 183 -2.69 -10.99 -3.16
CA PRO A 183 -4.03 -11.57 -3.16
C PRO A 183 -4.69 -11.45 -4.55
N THR A 184 -5.61 -12.35 -4.87
CA THR A 184 -6.45 -12.19 -6.07
C THR A 184 -7.37 -10.97 -5.93
N ASP A 185 -7.82 -10.39 -7.05
CA ASP A 185 -8.70 -9.20 -7.05
C ASP A 185 -9.98 -9.37 -6.20
N ILE A 186 -10.44 -10.61 -6.05
CA ILE A 186 -11.64 -10.98 -5.28
C ILE A 186 -11.35 -11.02 -3.77
N GLU A 187 -10.16 -11.45 -3.40
CA GLU A 187 -9.72 -11.58 -2.00
C GLU A 187 -9.05 -10.30 -1.50
N LEU A 188 -8.67 -9.39 -2.40
CA LEU A 188 -7.99 -8.16 -2.06
C LEU A 188 -8.88 -7.24 -1.22
N GLU A 189 -8.36 -6.82 -0.07
CA GLU A 189 -9.03 -5.81 0.73
C GLU A 189 -8.96 -4.44 0.01
N PRO A 190 -10.10 -3.77 -0.23
CA PRO A 190 -10.15 -2.63 -1.15
C PRO A 190 -9.39 -1.40 -0.64
N VAL A 191 -9.30 -1.17 0.67
CA VAL A 191 -8.63 0.01 1.23
C VAL A 191 -7.12 -0.09 1.08
N THR A 192 -6.54 -1.22 1.47
CA THR A 192 -5.09 -1.49 1.42
C THR A 192 -4.62 -1.75 0.01
N GLY A 193 -5.41 -2.44 -0.82
CA GLY A 193 -5.16 -2.58 -2.25
C GLY A 193 -5.10 -1.23 -2.96
N LYS A 194 -6.08 -0.35 -2.69
CA LYS A 194 -6.08 1.01 -3.28
C LYS A 194 -4.92 1.86 -2.79
N ALA A 195 -4.61 1.81 -1.49
CA ALA A 195 -3.51 2.57 -0.91
C ALA A 195 -2.16 2.16 -1.50
N LEU A 196 -1.92 0.86 -1.71
CA LEU A 196 -0.70 0.37 -2.35
C LEU A 196 -0.60 0.84 -3.81
N GLN A 197 -1.71 0.79 -4.57
CA GLN A 197 -1.74 1.28 -5.94
C GLN A 197 -1.39 2.78 -6.01
N GLU A 198 -1.97 3.59 -5.13
CA GLU A 198 -1.70 5.03 -5.08
C GLU A 198 -0.28 5.34 -4.62
N PHE A 199 0.23 4.57 -3.64
CA PHE A 199 1.61 4.67 -3.19
C PHE A 199 2.58 4.45 -4.37
N GLY A 200 2.44 3.34 -5.10
CA GLY A 200 3.29 3.07 -6.27
C GLY A 200 3.18 4.15 -7.35
N ARG A 201 1.97 4.69 -7.59
CA ARG A 201 1.78 5.77 -8.57
C ARG A 201 2.50 7.06 -8.15
N TYR A 202 2.28 7.54 -6.92
CA TYR A 202 2.78 8.83 -6.48
C TYR A 202 4.26 8.81 -6.08
N GLN A 203 4.76 7.70 -5.54
CA GLN A 203 6.16 7.57 -5.10
C GLN A 203 7.11 7.17 -6.24
N SER A 204 6.61 6.88 -7.44
CA SER A 204 7.45 6.49 -8.58
C SER A 204 8.16 7.67 -9.28
N VAL A 205 7.79 8.92 -8.96
CA VAL A 205 8.26 10.12 -9.67
C VAL A 205 8.70 11.20 -8.68
N VAL A 206 9.87 11.78 -8.93
CA VAL A 206 10.32 13.02 -8.27
C VAL A 206 9.95 14.21 -9.15
N TYR A 207 9.35 15.23 -8.53
CA TYR A 207 8.96 16.47 -9.18
C TYR A 207 10.05 17.53 -9.05
N ASN A 208 10.06 18.51 -9.96
CA ASN A 208 10.95 19.67 -9.92
C ASN A 208 12.46 19.32 -9.93
N LEU A 209 12.83 18.22 -10.58
CA LEU A 209 14.23 17.86 -10.80
C LEU A 209 14.79 18.55 -12.07
N PRO A 210 16.08 18.91 -12.11
CA PRO A 210 16.74 19.39 -13.31
C PRO A 210 16.59 18.41 -14.47
N LYS A 211 16.09 18.89 -15.62
CA LYS A 211 16.07 18.12 -16.89
C LYS A 211 17.29 18.47 -17.72
N MET A 212 17.86 17.44 -18.32
CA MET A 212 19.17 17.48 -18.95
C MET A 212 19.11 16.91 -20.36
N ILE A 213 20.00 17.38 -21.24
CA ILE A 213 20.26 16.83 -22.57
C ILE A 213 21.76 16.54 -22.67
N SER A 214 22.12 15.47 -23.37
CA SER A 214 23.52 15.18 -23.68
C SER A 214 23.88 15.74 -25.05
N VAL A 215 24.80 16.70 -25.09
CA VAL A 215 25.31 17.27 -26.35
C VAL A 215 26.43 16.43 -26.98
N LEU A 216 26.85 15.35 -26.31
CA LEU A 216 27.81 14.38 -26.85
C LEU A 216 27.15 13.34 -27.75
N VAL A 217 25.91 12.98 -27.44
CA VAL A 217 25.18 11.88 -28.09
C VAL A 217 24.20 12.39 -29.14
N GLU A 218 23.72 13.63 -29.03
CA GLU A 218 22.80 14.24 -29.99
C GLU A 218 23.56 15.10 -31.02
N PRO A 219 23.89 14.58 -32.22
CA PRO A 219 24.41 15.40 -33.31
C PRO A 219 23.28 16.25 -33.88
N TRP A 220 23.43 17.57 -33.85
CA TRP A 220 22.42 18.50 -34.41
C TRP A 220 22.72 18.96 -35.84
N TYR A 221 23.87 18.58 -36.40
CA TYR A 221 24.17 18.79 -37.82
C TYR A 221 24.25 17.43 -38.52
N SER A 222 23.24 17.13 -39.33
CA SER A 222 23.32 16.20 -40.48
C SER A 222 23.19 17.00 -41.75
#